data_AF-A0A3B9MT56-F1
#
_entry.id   AF-A0A3B9MT56-F1
#
_cell.length_a   1.000
_cell.length_b   1.000
_cell.length_c   1.000
_cell.angle_alpha   90.00
_cell.angle_beta   90.00
_cell.angle_gamma   90.00
#
_symmetry.space_group_name_H-M   'P 1'
#
loop_
_entity.id
_entity.type
_entity.pdbx_description
1 polymer ?
#
loop_
_entity_poly.entity_id
_entity_poly.type
_entity_poly.pdbx_seq_one_letter_code
_entity_poly.pdbx_strand_id
1 'polypeptide(L)'
;QDEEWNEATELNWGLLADELHSGMKLYVSKLLEIYNKYPALHEIDNSWDGFEWINADDSNNSTYTYFRKPSDGKNRILVVLNMTPMEREGYKVGVPEKKKYTLLLNSDDKQFGGNGKVIPKTLTAKEEEASGKPYSIKFDLPAYGAAIFRF
;
A
#
# COMPACT_ATOMS: atom_id res chain seq x y z
N GLN A 1 4.10 18.04 -12.89
CA GLN A 1 4.69 19.34 -12.54
C GLN A 1 6.15 19.05 -12.47
N ASP A 2 6.83 19.43 -13.54
CA ASP A 2 8.17 18.92 -13.84
C ASP A 2 9.21 20.01 -13.57
N GLU A 3 8.73 21.26 -13.56
CA GLU A 3 9.44 22.44 -13.14
C GLU A 3 9.29 22.67 -11.63
N GLU A 4 10.24 23.39 -11.06
CA GLU A 4 10.17 23.84 -9.68
C GLU A 4 8.94 24.74 -9.47
N TRP A 5 8.47 24.79 -8.22
CA TRP A 5 7.40 25.72 -7.86
C TRP A 5 7.89 27.16 -8.00
N ASN A 6 7.09 27.99 -8.65
CA ASN A 6 7.31 29.41 -8.82
C ASN A 6 6.02 30.14 -8.45
N GLU A 7 6.08 30.98 -7.42
CA GLU A 7 4.96 31.75 -6.90
C GLU A 7 4.48 32.84 -7.87
N ALA A 8 5.34 33.27 -8.80
CA ALA A 8 5.03 34.30 -9.78
C ALA A 8 4.25 33.77 -10.99
N THR A 9 4.15 32.44 -11.14
CA THR A 9 3.42 31.79 -12.23
C THR A 9 2.33 30.88 -11.71
N GLU A 10 1.35 30.59 -12.55
CA GLU A 10 0.41 29.51 -12.22
C GLU A 10 1.10 28.14 -12.25
N LEU A 11 0.44 27.15 -11.65
CA LEU A 11 0.85 25.76 -11.82
C LEU A 11 0.62 25.33 -13.26
N ASN A 12 1.44 24.40 -13.74
CA ASN A 12 1.36 23.86 -15.09
C ASN A 12 0.15 22.91 -15.27
N TRP A 13 -1.07 23.46 -15.27
CA TRP A 13 -2.32 22.70 -15.34
C TRP A 13 -2.48 21.91 -16.65
N GLY A 14 -1.87 22.38 -17.74
CA GLY A 14 -1.87 21.68 -19.03
C GLY A 14 -1.27 20.27 -18.97
N LEU A 15 -0.41 19.99 -17.98
CA LEU A 15 0.15 18.66 -17.75
C LEU A 15 -0.92 17.60 -17.45
N LEU A 16 -2.11 17.98 -16.98
CA LEU A 16 -3.19 17.01 -16.74
C LEU A 16 -3.75 16.37 -18.03
N ALA A 17 -3.36 16.84 -19.21
CA ALA A 17 -3.65 16.17 -20.47
C ALA A 17 -2.78 14.92 -20.72
N ASP A 18 -1.66 14.78 -20.01
CA ASP A 18 -0.80 13.59 -20.04
C ASP A 18 -1.34 12.48 -19.11
N GLU A 19 -1.21 11.24 -19.54
CA GLU A 19 -1.74 10.07 -18.83
C GLU A 19 -1.02 9.82 -17.49
N LEU A 20 0.28 10.07 -17.38
CA LEU A 20 1.03 9.85 -16.14
C LEU A 20 0.69 10.91 -15.10
N HIS A 21 0.57 12.18 -15.51
CA HIS A 21 0.17 13.26 -14.60
C HIS A 21 -1.28 13.09 -14.12
N SER A 22 -2.20 12.76 -15.02
CA SER A 22 -3.60 12.48 -14.65
C SER A 22 -3.72 11.22 -13.78
N GLY A 23 -2.93 10.18 -14.07
CA GLY A 23 -2.81 8.96 -13.26
C GLY A 23 -2.32 9.23 -11.84
N MET A 24 -1.29 10.06 -11.68
CA MET A 24 -0.80 10.48 -10.36
C MET A 24 -1.87 11.27 -9.58
N LYS A 25 -2.60 12.16 -10.25
CA LYS A 25 -3.74 12.86 -9.64
C LYS A 25 -4.82 11.88 -9.17
N LEU A 26 -5.13 10.86 -9.97
CA LEU A 26 -6.10 9.82 -9.60
C LEU A 26 -5.58 8.97 -8.43
N TYR A 27 -4.29 8.65 -8.41
CA TYR A 27 -3.64 7.90 -7.33
C TYR A 27 -3.76 8.62 -5.99
N VAL A 28 -3.40 9.91 -5.94
CA VAL A 28 -3.54 10.73 -4.73
C VAL A 28 -5.02 10.85 -4.32
N SER A 29 -5.92 11.03 -5.29
CA SER A 29 -7.37 11.06 -5.01
C SER A 29 -7.84 9.76 -4.36
N LYS A 30 -7.34 8.61 -4.82
CA LYS A 30 -7.67 7.30 -4.26
C LYS A 30 -7.09 7.10 -2.86
N LEU A 31 -5.85 7.55 -2.64
CA LEU A 31 -5.22 7.53 -1.32
C LEU A 31 -6.02 8.36 -0.32
N LEU A 32 -6.48 9.55 -0.70
CA LEU A 32 -7.32 10.40 0.15
C LEU A 32 -8.68 9.77 0.44
N GLU A 33 -9.31 9.09 -0.53
CA GLU A 33 -10.54 8.33 -0.30
C GLU A 33 -10.31 7.24 0.77
N ILE A 34 -9.22 6.48 0.65
CA ILE A 34 -8.85 5.42 1.59
C ILE A 34 -8.55 6.02 2.98
N TYR A 35 -7.75 7.07 3.04
CA TYR A 35 -7.37 7.76 4.27
C TYR A 35 -8.59 8.25 5.05
N ASN A 36 -9.54 8.91 4.38
CA ASN A 36 -10.75 9.42 5.02
C ASN A 36 -11.73 8.31 5.43
N LYS A 37 -11.76 7.20 4.68
CA LYS A 37 -12.71 6.10 4.90
C LYS A 37 -12.32 5.19 6.07
N TYR A 38 -11.03 5.02 6.34
CA TYR A 38 -10.54 4.03 7.32
C TYR A 38 -9.86 4.71 8.51
N PRO A 39 -10.51 4.75 9.70
CA PRO A 39 -9.96 5.34 10.92
C PRO A 39 -8.59 4.80 11.32
N ALA A 40 -8.27 3.55 10.96
CA ALA A 40 -6.97 2.94 11.20
C ALA A 40 -5.79 3.81 10.73
N LEU A 41 -6.00 4.66 9.71
CA LEU A 41 -4.97 5.48 9.10
C LEU A 41 -4.75 6.84 9.79
N HIS A 42 -5.64 7.27 10.69
CA HIS A 42 -5.59 8.62 11.28
C HIS A 42 -6.07 8.73 12.75
N GLU A 43 -6.76 7.72 13.28
CA GLU A 43 -7.36 7.78 14.62
C GLU A 43 -6.31 7.70 15.74
N ILE A 44 -5.29 6.85 15.57
CA ILE A 44 -4.23 6.60 16.56
C ILE A 44 -2.86 6.81 15.90
N ASP A 45 -2.54 8.07 15.57
CA ASP A 45 -1.25 8.43 14.94
C ASP A 45 -0.15 8.76 15.95
N ASN A 46 -0.52 9.04 17.21
CA ASN A 46 0.39 9.50 18.25
C ASN A 46 0.69 8.44 19.33
N SER A 47 0.38 7.16 19.06
CA SER A 47 0.66 6.03 19.97
C SER A 47 1.10 4.79 19.18
N TRP A 48 1.90 3.94 19.83
CA TRP A 48 2.26 2.61 19.35
C TRP A 48 1.05 1.69 19.16
N ASP A 49 -0.07 1.96 19.81
CA ASP A 49 -1.27 1.14 19.69
C ASP A 49 -1.85 1.14 18.27
N GLY A 50 -1.63 2.22 17.50
CA GLY A 50 -2.13 2.40 16.14
C GLY A 50 -1.23 1.82 15.04
N PHE A 51 -0.05 1.31 15.39
CA PHE A 51 0.96 0.87 14.43
C PHE A 51 1.61 -0.45 14.87
N GLU A 52 2.07 -1.26 13.92
CA GLU A 52 2.88 -2.44 14.22
C GLU A 52 3.72 -2.85 13.01
N TRP A 53 5.03 -2.96 13.17
CA TRP A 53 5.88 -3.56 12.14
C TRP A 53 5.59 -5.06 12.00
N ILE A 54 5.55 -5.54 10.76
CA ILE A 54 5.56 -6.97 10.42
C ILE A 54 6.97 -7.37 10.03
N ASN A 55 7.55 -6.63 9.09
CA ASN A 55 8.92 -6.79 8.68
C ASN A 55 9.47 -5.42 8.23
N ALA A 56 10.44 -4.91 8.98
CA ALA A 56 11.19 -3.69 8.68
C ALA A 56 12.66 -3.98 8.33
N ASP A 57 13.10 -5.24 8.47
CA ASP A 57 14.51 -5.64 8.37
C ASP A 57 14.79 -6.45 7.10
N ASP A 58 13.89 -6.43 6.11
CA ASP A 58 14.11 -7.07 4.80
C ASP A 58 15.02 -6.22 3.90
N SER A 59 16.21 -5.91 4.41
CA SER A 59 17.19 -5.04 3.76
C SER A 59 17.63 -5.56 2.39
N ASN A 60 17.70 -6.88 2.23
CA ASN A 60 18.11 -7.54 0.98
C ASN A 60 17.09 -7.32 -0.14
N ASN A 61 15.80 -7.18 0.20
CA ASN A 61 14.77 -6.92 -0.79
C ASN A 61 14.27 -5.46 -0.80
N SER A 62 14.68 -4.68 0.20
CA SER A 62 14.19 -3.33 0.49
C SER A 62 12.66 -3.26 0.49
N THR A 63 12.05 -4.21 1.21
CA THR A 63 10.61 -4.26 1.41
C THR A 63 10.24 -3.90 2.84
N TYR A 64 9.07 -3.31 3.01
CA TYR A 64 8.55 -2.91 4.31
C TYR A 64 7.09 -3.36 4.43
N THR A 65 6.75 -3.95 5.57
CA THR A 65 5.39 -4.40 5.85
C THR A 65 4.98 -4.01 7.26
N TYR A 66 3.78 -3.45 7.41
CA TYR A 66 3.26 -3.01 8.70
C TYR A 66 1.73 -2.97 8.74
N PHE A 67 1.19 -2.95 9.96
CA PHE A 67 -0.22 -2.74 10.23
C PHE A 67 -0.51 -1.33 10.72
N ARG A 68 -1.70 -0.86 10.39
CA ARG A 68 -2.37 0.28 11.02
C ARG A 68 -3.65 -0.20 11.68
N LYS A 69 -3.88 0.24 12.92
CA LYS A 69 -4.92 -0.29 13.83
C LYS A 69 -5.81 0.87 14.30
N PRO A 70 -7.15 0.77 14.18
CA PRO A 70 -8.08 1.69 14.82
C PRO A 70 -8.40 1.26 16.25
N SER A 71 -9.06 2.14 17.01
CA SER A 71 -9.40 1.87 18.42
C SER A 71 -10.39 0.71 18.58
N ASP A 72 -11.31 0.56 17.62
CA ASP A 72 -12.35 -0.49 17.62
C ASP A 72 -11.84 -1.85 17.11
N GLY A 73 -10.59 -1.90 16.64
CA GLY A 73 -9.92 -3.09 16.13
C GLY A 73 -10.45 -3.63 14.78
N LYS A 74 -11.45 -3.00 14.15
CA LYS A 74 -12.04 -3.42 12.88
C LYS A 74 -11.31 -2.78 11.70
N ASN A 75 -11.41 -3.36 10.51
CA ASN A 75 -10.85 -2.77 9.29
C ASN A 75 -9.38 -2.38 9.45
N ARG A 76 -8.57 -3.26 10.05
CA ARG A 76 -7.13 -3.04 10.17
C ARG A 76 -6.55 -2.95 8.76
N ILE A 77 -5.54 -2.11 8.61
CA ILE A 77 -4.91 -1.89 7.31
C ILE A 77 -3.53 -2.55 7.33
N LEU A 78 -3.28 -3.41 6.36
CA LEU A 78 -1.96 -3.96 6.05
C LEU A 78 -1.38 -3.15 4.90
N VAL A 79 -0.16 -2.64 5.07
CA VAL A 79 0.61 -1.97 4.01
C VAL A 79 1.83 -2.81 3.68
N VAL A 80 2.07 -3.02 2.38
CA VAL A 80 3.22 -3.75 1.83
C VAL A 80 3.89 -2.88 0.78
N LEU A 81 5.17 -2.58 0.96
CA LEU A 81 5.96 -1.71 0.09
C LEU A 81 7.16 -2.46 -0.49
N ASN A 82 7.43 -2.27 -1.78
CA ASN A 82 8.68 -2.66 -2.45
C ASN A 82 9.39 -1.41 -2.93
N MET A 83 10.60 -1.15 -2.41
CA MET A 83 11.35 0.06 -2.73
C MET A 83 12.42 -0.17 -3.82
N THR A 84 12.29 -1.27 -4.58
CA THR A 84 13.25 -1.66 -5.62
C THR A 84 12.57 -1.85 -6.97
N PRO A 85 13.33 -1.76 -8.09
CA PRO A 85 12.79 -2.06 -9.41
C PRO A 85 12.57 -3.57 -9.65
N MET A 86 12.87 -4.42 -8.66
CA MET A 86 12.77 -5.87 -8.77
C MET A 86 11.43 -6.34 -8.23
N GLU A 87 10.62 -6.92 -9.12
CA GLU A 87 9.39 -7.62 -8.75
C GLU A 87 9.69 -8.82 -7.83
N ARG A 88 8.79 -9.09 -6.88
CA ARG A 88 8.91 -10.20 -5.93
C ARG A 88 7.76 -11.18 -6.14
N GLU A 89 8.00 -12.20 -6.95
CA GLU A 89 7.05 -13.27 -7.19
C GLU A 89 6.77 -14.07 -5.91
N GLY A 90 5.49 -14.39 -5.66
CA GLY A 90 5.06 -15.17 -4.52
C GLY A 90 5.45 -14.58 -3.15
N TYR A 91 5.64 -13.25 -3.07
CA TYR A 91 6.06 -12.55 -1.86
C TYR A 91 5.12 -12.89 -0.69
N LYS A 92 5.70 -13.36 0.42
CA LYS A 92 4.99 -13.88 1.58
C LYS A 92 5.00 -12.85 2.71
N VAL A 93 3.82 -12.48 3.19
CA VAL A 93 3.64 -11.54 4.30
C VAL A 93 3.02 -12.25 5.50
N GLY A 94 3.65 -12.13 6.66
CA GLY A 94 3.14 -12.65 7.93
C GLY A 94 1.94 -11.86 8.43
N VAL A 95 0.88 -12.55 8.85
CA VAL A 95 -0.35 -11.92 9.34
C VAL A 95 -0.91 -12.60 10.59
N PRO A 96 -1.53 -11.86 11.52
CA PRO A 96 -1.91 -12.38 12.83
C PRO A 96 -3.15 -13.26 12.81
N GLU A 97 -4.01 -13.12 11.80
CA GLU A 97 -5.36 -13.70 11.80
C GLU A 97 -5.67 -14.43 10.49
N LYS A 98 -6.32 -15.60 10.60
CA LYS A 98 -6.82 -16.42 9.49
C LYS A 98 -8.07 -15.80 8.85
N LYS A 99 -7.89 -14.64 8.20
CA LYS A 99 -8.95 -13.82 7.59
C LYS A 99 -8.78 -13.67 6.08
N LYS A 100 -9.78 -13.02 5.48
CA LYS A 100 -9.71 -12.50 4.11
C LYS A 100 -9.17 -11.08 4.13
N TYR A 101 -8.15 -10.83 3.32
CA TYR A 101 -7.50 -9.53 3.13
C TYR A 101 -8.00 -8.96 1.81
N THR A 102 -8.78 -7.89 1.89
CA THR A 102 -9.35 -7.22 0.71
C THR A 102 -8.38 -6.15 0.24
N LEU A 103 -7.94 -6.24 -1.02
CA LEU A 103 -7.10 -5.22 -1.64
C LEU A 103 -7.90 -3.92 -1.78
N LEU A 104 -7.34 -2.83 -1.24
CA LEU A 104 -7.88 -1.48 -1.35
C LEU A 104 -7.19 -0.69 -2.46
N LEU A 105 -5.88 -0.87 -2.61
CA LEU A 105 -5.05 -0.18 -3.58
C LEU A 105 -3.86 -1.04 -3.98
N ASN A 106 -3.60 -1.07 -5.28
CA ASN A 106 -2.36 -1.52 -5.90
C ASN A 106 -1.80 -0.33 -6.67
N SER A 107 -0.64 0.19 -6.27
CA SER A 107 -0.05 1.36 -6.94
C SER A 107 0.40 1.08 -8.37
N ASP A 108 0.61 -0.18 -8.75
CA ASP A 108 1.01 -0.57 -10.09
C ASP A 108 -0.18 -0.69 -11.07
N ASP A 109 -1.42 -0.39 -10.64
CA ASP A 109 -2.57 -0.37 -11.56
C ASP A 109 -2.35 0.65 -12.69
N LYS A 110 -2.69 0.27 -13.93
CA LYS A 110 -2.52 1.13 -15.13
C LYS A 110 -3.22 2.48 -15.03
N GLN A 111 -4.34 2.55 -14.30
CA GLN A 111 -5.07 3.80 -14.09
C GLN A 111 -4.25 4.87 -13.34
N PHE A 112 -3.20 4.46 -12.63
CA PHE A 112 -2.28 5.35 -11.92
C PHE A 112 -0.97 5.59 -12.68
N GLY A 113 -0.81 5.03 -13.89
CA GLY A 113 0.44 5.03 -14.64
C GLY A 113 1.39 3.88 -14.31
N GLY A 114 0.93 2.86 -13.58
CA GLY A 114 1.70 1.65 -13.29
C GLY A 114 1.75 0.64 -14.45
N ASN A 115 2.50 -0.45 -14.26
CA ASN A 115 2.74 -1.46 -15.30
C ASN A 115 1.56 -2.45 -15.48
N GLY A 116 0.59 -2.44 -14.55
CA GLY A 116 -0.63 -3.24 -14.63
C GLY A 116 -0.52 -4.65 -14.08
N LYS A 117 0.43 -4.91 -13.17
CA LYS A 117 0.51 -6.18 -12.45
C LYS A 117 -0.73 -6.37 -11.58
N VAL A 118 -1.32 -7.56 -11.63
CA VAL A 118 -2.59 -7.85 -10.98
C VAL A 118 -2.36 -8.51 -9.63
N ILE A 119 -2.81 -7.84 -8.56
CA ILE A 119 -2.95 -8.44 -7.24
C ILE A 119 -4.40 -8.89 -7.05
N PRO A 120 -4.67 -10.13 -6.59
CA PRO A 120 -6.03 -10.59 -6.35
C PRO A 120 -6.80 -9.66 -5.39
N LYS A 121 -8.04 -9.30 -5.75
CA LYS A 121 -8.91 -8.44 -4.94
C LYS A 121 -9.12 -8.95 -3.50
N THR A 122 -9.03 -10.26 -3.30
CA THR A 122 -9.14 -10.87 -1.98
C THR A 122 -8.15 -12.02 -1.85
N LEU A 123 -7.32 -11.97 -0.81
CA LEU A 123 -6.41 -13.04 -0.41
C LEU A 123 -6.94 -13.70 0.87
N THR A 124 -6.84 -15.01 0.96
CA THR A 124 -7.20 -15.74 2.19
C THR A 124 -5.92 -16.18 2.88
N ALA A 125 -5.75 -15.80 4.14
CA ALA A 125 -4.59 -16.19 4.92
C ALA A 125 -4.54 -17.70 5.14
N LYS A 126 -3.35 -18.27 4.97
CA LYS A 126 -3.04 -19.69 5.19
C LYS A 126 -2.26 -19.84 6.49
N GLU A 127 -2.39 -21.01 7.10
CA GLU A 127 -1.68 -21.40 8.33
C GLU A 127 -0.26 -21.81 7.99
N GLU A 128 0.53 -20.81 7.68
CA GLU A 128 1.94 -20.89 7.32
C GLU A 128 2.65 -19.73 8.01
N GLU A 129 3.58 -20.04 8.91
CA GLU A 129 4.32 -19.03 9.65
C GLU A 129 5.19 -18.16 8.73
N ALA A 130 5.19 -16.85 8.97
CA ALA A 130 6.08 -15.91 8.30
C ALA A 130 6.29 -14.66 9.18
N SER A 131 7.51 -14.13 9.23
CA SER A 131 7.85 -12.90 9.99
C SER A 131 7.32 -12.91 11.44
N GLY A 132 7.41 -14.05 12.12
CA GLY A 132 6.93 -14.22 13.50
C GLY A 132 5.41 -14.22 13.68
N LYS A 133 4.63 -14.36 12.60
CA LYS A 133 3.16 -14.45 12.63
C LYS A 133 2.68 -15.85 12.21
N PRO A 134 1.60 -16.37 12.82
CA PRO A 134 1.14 -17.75 12.61
C PRO A 134 0.50 -18.01 11.24
N TYR A 135 0.04 -16.97 10.55
CA TYR A 135 -0.56 -17.06 9.23
C TYR A 135 0.22 -16.23 8.21
N SER A 136 -0.02 -16.46 6.92
CA SER A 136 0.52 -15.63 5.86
C SER A 136 -0.40 -15.49 4.66
N ILE A 137 -0.21 -14.41 3.91
CA ILE A 137 -0.75 -14.21 2.57
C ILE A 137 0.42 -14.21 1.56
N LYS A 138 0.14 -14.61 0.33
CA LYS A 138 1.11 -14.61 -0.77
C LYS A 138 0.51 -13.96 -2.01
N PHE A 139 1.29 -13.11 -2.67
CA PHE A 139 0.95 -12.48 -3.94
C PHE A 139 2.23 -11.96 -4.60
N ASP A 140 2.17 -11.68 -5.90
CA ASP A 140 3.30 -11.07 -6.60
C ASP A 140 3.34 -9.57 -6.28
N LEU A 141 4.44 -9.11 -5.68
CA LEU A 141 4.63 -7.71 -5.28
C LEU A 141 5.36 -6.95 -6.40
N PRO A 142 4.70 -5.97 -7.06
CA PRO A 142 5.29 -5.26 -8.19
C PRO A 142 6.56 -4.49 -7.83
N ALA A 143 7.37 -4.20 -8.85
CA ALA A 143 8.50 -3.27 -8.75
C ALA A 143 8.02 -1.87 -8.35
N TYR A 144 8.70 -1.22 -7.40
CA TYR A 144 8.27 0.06 -6.82
C TYR A 144 6.79 0.09 -6.35
N GLY A 145 6.25 -1.07 -6.00
CA GLY A 145 4.84 -1.27 -5.69
C GLY A 145 4.48 -0.99 -4.24
N ALA A 146 3.29 -0.44 -4.04
CA ALA A 146 2.61 -0.35 -2.75
C ALA A 146 1.26 -1.06 -2.85
N ALA A 147 1.03 -2.04 -1.98
CA ALA A 147 -0.22 -2.77 -1.85
C ALA A 147 -0.83 -2.49 -0.47
N ILE A 148 -2.09 -2.08 -0.45
CA ILE A 148 -2.84 -1.76 0.78
C ILE A 148 -4.02 -2.72 0.88
N PHE A 149 -4.13 -3.44 2.00
CA PHE A 149 -5.22 -4.38 2.26
C PHE A 149 -5.97 -4.03 3.54
N ARG A 150 -7.25 -4.41 3.59
CA ARG A 150 -8.10 -4.33 4.79
C ARG A 150 -8.50 -5.72 5.26
N PHE A 151 -8.53 -5.95 6.57
CA PHE A 151 -8.95 -7.21 7.21
C PHE A 151 -9.61 -7.00 8.58
#